data_AF-A0A1G1KWU7-F1
#
_entry.id   AF-A0A1G1KWU7-F1
#
_cell.length_a   1.000
_cell.length_b   1.000
_cell.length_c   1.000
_cell.angle_alpha   90.00
_cell.angle_beta   90.00
_cell.angle_gamma   90.00
#
_symmetry.space_group_name_H-M   'P 1'
#
loop_
_entity.id
_entity.type
_entity.pdbx_description
1 polymer ?
#
loop_
_entity_poly.entity_id
_entity_poly.type
_entity_poly.pdbx_seq_one_letter_code
_entity_poly.pdbx_strand_id
1 'polypeptide(L)'
;MALAVAKETEKDQLRQKTLDVAKRHKASWIELGQYLYSIHKDKLFKGWGYLTFEGYCKTELGIKETTAAKLLKSYYFLEKEEPQIAKGDFTEEDTAKTIPNYESVNILRLAKENKNIAPADFADLRSAVIDSAKEPKEVKAQYRKLLSDREVKDPVEVRKTRRNAAIKRLITILDNTKHELGNEHLLPDYLLKQIDDLKKKLQDQLE
;
A
#
# COMPACT_ATOMS: atom_id res chain seq x y z
N MET A 1 -35.11 -27.65 -17.84
CA MET A 1 -34.41 -28.28 -16.70
C MET A 1 -32.94 -28.56 -16.98
N ALA A 2 -32.54 -29.16 -18.11
CA ALA A 2 -31.14 -29.49 -18.41
C ALA A 2 -30.15 -28.29 -18.38
N LEU A 3 -30.56 -27.13 -18.87
CA LEU A 3 -29.74 -25.90 -18.89
C LEU A 3 -29.48 -25.29 -17.51
N ALA A 4 -30.36 -25.51 -16.53
CA ALA A 4 -30.17 -25.01 -15.17
C ALA A 4 -29.19 -25.89 -14.40
N VAL A 5 -29.35 -27.22 -14.53
CA VAL A 5 -28.46 -28.21 -13.89
C VAL A 5 -27.02 -28.05 -14.42
N ALA A 6 -26.82 -27.89 -15.72
CA ALA A 6 -25.47 -27.71 -16.29
C ALA A 6 -24.75 -26.46 -15.74
N LYS A 7 -25.47 -25.34 -15.58
CA LYS A 7 -24.91 -24.10 -15.01
C LYS A 7 -24.60 -24.21 -13.53
N GLU A 8 -25.31 -25.05 -12.81
CA GLU A 8 -25.07 -25.29 -11.38
C GLU A 8 -23.79 -26.12 -11.20
N THR A 9 -23.62 -27.16 -12.02
CA THR A 9 -22.40 -27.98 -12.06
C THR A 9 -21.16 -27.17 -12.46
N GLU A 10 -21.27 -26.26 -13.43
CA GLU A 10 -20.17 -25.36 -13.83
C GLU A 10 -19.74 -24.42 -12.69
N LYS A 11 -20.68 -23.89 -11.92
CA LYS A 11 -20.39 -23.03 -10.75
C LYS A 11 -19.65 -23.79 -9.67
N ASP A 12 -20.07 -25.02 -9.40
CA ASP A 12 -19.43 -25.87 -8.39
C ASP A 12 -18.04 -26.33 -8.83
N GLN A 13 -17.85 -26.62 -10.12
CA GLN A 13 -16.51 -26.88 -10.68
C GLN A 13 -15.59 -25.66 -10.56
N LEU A 14 -16.10 -24.44 -10.79
CA LEU A 14 -15.33 -23.21 -10.65
C LEU A 14 -14.94 -22.95 -9.19
N ARG A 15 -15.83 -23.23 -8.24
CA ARG A 15 -15.56 -23.16 -6.80
C ARG A 15 -14.45 -24.15 -6.39
N GLN A 16 -14.50 -25.40 -6.86
CA GLN A 16 -13.45 -26.39 -6.60
C GLN A 16 -12.09 -26.00 -7.19
N LYS A 17 -12.07 -25.55 -8.45
CA LYS A 17 -10.84 -25.07 -9.10
C LYS A 17 -10.22 -23.89 -8.34
N THR A 18 -11.04 -22.96 -7.88
CA THR A 18 -10.57 -21.80 -7.10
C THR A 18 -9.93 -22.24 -5.78
N LEU A 19 -10.49 -23.25 -5.11
CA LEU A 19 -9.92 -23.82 -3.88
C LEU A 19 -8.58 -24.51 -4.12
N ASP A 20 -8.47 -25.28 -5.20
CA ASP A 20 -7.24 -25.99 -5.54
C ASP A 20 -6.11 -25.02 -5.92
N VAL A 21 -6.43 -23.96 -6.67
CA VAL A 21 -5.48 -22.90 -7.03
C VAL A 21 -5.10 -22.06 -5.81
N ALA A 22 -6.04 -21.77 -4.91
CA ALA A 22 -5.73 -21.11 -3.64
C ALA A 22 -4.79 -21.96 -2.77
N LYS A 23 -4.91 -23.29 -2.76
CA LYS A 23 -3.95 -24.15 -2.05
C LYS A 23 -2.55 -24.13 -2.66
N ARG A 24 -2.44 -23.93 -3.97
CA ARG A 24 -1.18 -23.81 -4.73
C ARG A 24 -0.59 -22.38 -4.74
N HIS A 25 -1.06 -21.53 -3.82
CA HIS A 25 -0.99 -20.06 -3.71
C HIS A 25 0.29 -19.31 -4.15
N LYS A 26 1.45 -19.97 -4.28
CA LYS A 26 2.73 -19.33 -4.63
C LYS A 26 3.02 -19.30 -6.13
N ALA A 27 2.48 -20.23 -6.92
CA ALA A 27 2.83 -20.34 -8.33
C ALA A 27 1.88 -19.58 -9.27
N SER A 28 0.59 -19.43 -8.92
CA SER A 28 -0.40 -18.87 -9.87
C SER A 28 -1.42 -17.92 -9.25
N TRP A 29 -0.94 -16.81 -8.67
CA TRP A 29 -1.85 -15.78 -8.16
C TRP A 29 -2.66 -15.09 -9.28
N ILE A 30 -2.19 -15.13 -10.53
CA ILE A 30 -2.89 -14.59 -11.70
C ILE A 30 -4.14 -15.43 -11.99
N GLU A 31 -4.01 -16.76 -12.07
CA GLU A 31 -5.16 -17.67 -12.21
C GLU A 31 -6.14 -17.50 -11.04
N LEU A 32 -5.62 -17.41 -9.82
CA LEU A 32 -6.46 -17.14 -8.66
C LEU A 32 -7.22 -15.82 -8.82
N GLY A 33 -6.54 -14.76 -9.28
CA GLY A 33 -7.13 -13.47 -9.58
C GLY A 33 -8.23 -13.55 -10.64
N GLN A 34 -8.04 -14.34 -11.70
CA GLN A 34 -9.02 -14.56 -12.76
C GLN A 34 -10.29 -15.25 -12.25
N TYR A 35 -10.14 -16.30 -11.44
CA TYR A 35 -11.28 -16.99 -10.83
C TYR A 35 -12.00 -16.08 -9.83
N LEU A 36 -11.26 -15.37 -8.98
CA LEU A 36 -11.81 -14.40 -8.04
C LEU A 36 -12.57 -13.28 -8.78
N TYR A 37 -12.05 -12.80 -9.90
CA TYR A 37 -12.70 -11.79 -10.72
C TYR A 37 -14.00 -12.30 -11.34
N SER A 38 -14.00 -13.51 -11.89
CA SER A 38 -15.21 -14.16 -12.44
C SER A 38 -16.29 -14.34 -11.36
N ILE A 39 -15.90 -14.85 -10.18
CA ILE A 39 -16.80 -15.03 -9.02
C ILE A 39 -17.39 -13.69 -8.57
N HIS A 40 -16.57 -12.65 -8.51
CA HIS A 40 -16.99 -11.31 -8.09
C HIS A 40 -17.93 -10.67 -9.12
N LYS A 41 -17.59 -10.74 -10.42
CA LYS A 41 -18.35 -10.18 -11.54
C LYS A 41 -19.74 -10.79 -11.64
N ASP A 42 -19.82 -12.11 -11.57
CA ASP A 42 -21.08 -12.85 -11.69
C ASP A 42 -21.83 -13.00 -10.36
N LYS A 43 -21.28 -12.45 -9.27
CA LYS A 43 -21.81 -12.51 -7.90
C LYS A 43 -22.14 -13.94 -7.46
N LEU A 44 -21.36 -14.93 -7.91
CA LEU A 44 -21.60 -16.35 -7.65
C LEU A 44 -21.60 -16.68 -6.16
N PHE A 45 -20.82 -15.93 -5.37
CA PHE A 45 -20.79 -16.03 -3.92
C PHE A 45 -22.18 -15.90 -3.25
N LYS A 46 -23.10 -15.12 -3.84
CA LYS A 46 -24.48 -15.02 -3.34
C LYS A 46 -25.27 -16.30 -3.56
N GLY A 47 -25.05 -16.98 -4.68
CA GLY A 47 -25.68 -18.27 -4.99
C GLY A 47 -25.19 -19.39 -4.07
N TRP A 48 -23.99 -19.26 -3.51
CA TRP A 48 -23.43 -20.19 -2.54
C TRP A 48 -23.80 -19.87 -1.08
N GLY A 49 -24.65 -18.87 -0.84
CA GLY A 49 -25.10 -18.51 0.50
C GLY A 49 -24.23 -17.50 1.25
N TYR A 50 -23.25 -16.87 0.59
CA TYR A 50 -22.43 -15.82 1.22
C TYR A 50 -23.01 -14.43 1.00
N LEU A 51 -23.05 -13.65 2.08
CA LEU A 51 -23.54 -12.28 2.06
C LEU A 51 -22.58 -11.33 1.33
N THR A 52 -21.27 -11.56 1.49
CA THR A 52 -20.20 -10.77 0.88
C THR A 52 -19.15 -11.69 0.23
N PHE A 53 -18.51 -11.20 -0.82
CA PHE A 53 -17.40 -11.89 -1.49
C PHE A 53 -16.22 -12.14 -0.53
N GLU A 54 -15.96 -11.19 0.35
CA GLU A 54 -14.90 -11.27 1.36
C GLU A 54 -15.20 -12.36 2.39
N GLY A 55 -16.48 -12.52 2.74
CA GLY A 55 -16.96 -13.63 3.56
C GLY A 55 -16.59 -14.98 2.96
N TYR A 56 -16.91 -15.19 1.68
CA TYR A 56 -16.53 -16.39 0.92
C TYR A 56 -15.02 -16.63 0.92
N CYS A 57 -14.22 -15.60 0.61
CA CYS A 57 -12.76 -15.72 0.59
C CYS A 57 -12.18 -16.10 1.96
N LYS A 58 -12.77 -15.63 3.04
CA LYS A 58 -12.32 -15.90 4.40
C LYS A 58 -12.71 -17.32 4.86
N THR A 59 -13.94 -17.75 4.61
CA THR A 59 -14.42 -19.06 5.07
C THR A 59 -13.93 -20.22 4.23
N GLU A 60 -13.88 -20.08 2.90
CA GLU A 60 -13.53 -21.19 2.01
C GLU A 60 -12.07 -21.19 1.59
N LEU A 61 -11.57 -20.02 1.18
CA LEU A 61 -10.21 -19.90 0.68
C LEU A 61 -9.19 -19.67 1.81
N GLY A 62 -9.65 -19.31 3.01
CA GLY A 62 -8.78 -18.97 4.14
C GLY A 62 -7.95 -17.69 3.91
N ILE A 63 -8.34 -16.87 2.93
CA ILE A 63 -7.62 -15.65 2.55
C ILE A 63 -8.18 -14.47 3.34
N LYS A 64 -7.29 -13.62 3.86
CA LYS A 64 -7.70 -12.36 4.50
C LYS A 64 -8.41 -11.46 3.50
N GLU A 65 -9.47 -10.80 3.93
CA GLU A 65 -10.23 -9.80 3.18
C GLU A 65 -9.33 -8.80 2.44
N THR A 66 -8.35 -8.23 3.15
CA THR A 66 -7.38 -7.28 2.58
C THR A 66 -6.57 -7.88 1.42
N THR A 67 -6.22 -9.17 1.51
CA THR A 67 -5.43 -9.86 0.49
C THR A 67 -6.29 -10.21 -0.71
N ALA A 68 -7.52 -10.68 -0.49
CA ALA A 68 -8.48 -10.94 -1.55
C ALA A 68 -8.81 -9.67 -2.34
N ALA A 69 -9.03 -8.56 -1.65
CA ALA A 69 -9.27 -7.26 -2.30
C ALA A 69 -8.05 -6.78 -3.11
N LYS A 70 -6.82 -6.96 -2.60
CA LYS A 70 -5.59 -6.63 -3.34
C LYS A 70 -5.44 -7.50 -4.58
N LEU A 71 -5.59 -8.82 -4.45
CA LEU A 71 -5.49 -9.77 -5.57
C LEU A 71 -6.48 -9.43 -6.69
N LEU A 72 -7.75 -9.21 -6.32
CA LEU A 72 -8.80 -8.84 -7.26
C LEU A 72 -8.47 -7.53 -8.01
N LYS A 73 -8.05 -6.50 -7.28
CA LYS A 73 -7.70 -5.19 -7.86
C LYS A 73 -6.44 -5.23 -8.72
N SER A 74 -5.43 -5.99 -8.30
CA SER A 74 -4.20 -6.20 -9.07
C SER A 74 -4.48 -6.93 -10.37
N TYR A 75 -5.29 -7.99 -10.33
CA TYR A 75 -5.68 -8.72 -11.53
C TYR A 75 -6.49 -7.84 -12.49
N TYR A 76 -7.49 -7.11 -11.99
CA TYR A 76 -8.30 -6.20 -12.82
C TYR A 76 -7.45 -5.12 -13.51
N PHE A 77 -6.46 -4.56 -12.79
CA PHE A 77 -5.52 -3.62 -13.37
C PHE A 77 -4.70 -4.25 -14.49
N LEU A 78 -4.20 -5.46 -14.27
CA LEU A 78 -3.38 -6.19 -15.22
C LEU A 78 -4.19 -6.61 -16.46
N GLU A 79 -5.44 -7.06 -16.30
CA GLU A 79 -6.36 -7.35 -17.42
C GLU A 79 -6.63 -6.10 -18.29
N LYS A 80 -6.72 -4.92 -17.67
CA LYS A 80 -7.03 -3.66 -18.36
C LYS A 80 -5.81 -3.05 -19.05
N GLU A 81 -4.67 -3.03 -18.39
CA GLU A 81 -3.45 -2.38 -18.87
C GLU A 81 -2.59 -3.31 -19.70
N GLU A 82 -2.51 -4.58 -19.31
CA GLU A 82 -1.59 -5.58 -19.87
C GLU A 82 -2.30 -6.91 -20.13
N PRO A 83 -3.28 -6.94 -21.04
CA PRO A 83 -4.06 -8.16 -21.31
C PRO A 83 -3.19 -9.33 -21.80
N GLN A 84 -1.99 -9.05 -22.33
CA GLN A 84 -1.02 -10.07 -22.73
C GLN A 84 -0.47 -10.87 -21.55
N ILE A 85 -0.25 -10.21 -20.41
CA ILE A 85 0.22 -10.85 -19.18
C ILE A 85 -0.98 -11.52 -18.48
N ALA A 86 -2.19 -10.96 -18.59
CA ALA A 86 -3.38 -11.58 -17.99
C ALA A 86 -3.80 -12.88 -18.70
N LYS A 87 -3.55 -12.97 -20.02
CA LYS A 87 -3.95 -14.09 -20.88
C LYS A 87 -2.80 -15.04 -21.24
N GLY A 88 -1.56 -14.71 -20.84
CA GLY A 88 -0.42 -15.57 -21.09
C GLY A 88 -0.66 -16.93 -20.45
N ASP A 89 -0.61 -17.99 -21.24
CA ASP A 89 -0.58 -19.36 -20.75
C ASP A 89 0.76 -19.56 -20.03
N PHE A 90 0.82 -19.18 -18.76
CA PHE A 90 2.00 -19.40 -17.92
C PHE A 90 2.10 -20.90 -17.68
N THR A 91 3.02 -21.56 -18.39
CA THR A 91 3.39 -22.94 -18.10
C THR A 91 4.12 -23.00 -16.75
N GLU A 92 4.01 -24.11 -16.04
CA GLU A 92 4.64 -24.32 -14.72
C GLU A 92 6.18 -24.13 -14.74
N GLU A 93 6.80 -24.04 -15.92
CA GLU A 93 8.22 -23.79 -16.14
C GLU A 93 8.62 -22.30 -16.18
N ASP A 94 7.68 -21.36 -16.39
CA ASP A 94 7.93 -19.90 -16.41
C ASP A 94 7.99 -19.28 -14.99
N THR A 95 8.39 -20.08 -14.01
CA THR A 95 8.30 -19.70 -12.60
C THR A 95 9.33 -18.63 -12.20
N ALA A 96 8.82 -17.66 -11.45
CA ALA A 96 9.53 -16.60 -10.71
C ALA A 96 10.16 -15.44 -11.48
N LYS A 97 10.56 -15.57 -12.75
CA LYS A 97 11.17 -14.44 -13.50
C LYS A 97 10.19 -13.58 -14.28
N THR A 98 9.07 -14.16 -14.74
CA THR A 98 8.14 -13.48 -15.66
C THR A 98 6.87 -12.99 -14.97
N ILE A 99 6.48 -13.61 -13.86
CA ILE A 99 5.24 -13.28 -13.16
C ILE A 99 5.53 -12.24 -12.07
N PRO A 100 5.05 -10.99 -12.20
CA PRO A 100 5.23 -9.98 -11.17
C PRO A 100 4.48 -10.34 -9.90
N ASN A 101 4.96 -9.88 -8.74
CA ASN A 101 4.25 -10.09 -7.48
C ASN A 101 2.96 -9.24 -7.44
N TYR A 102 1.85 -9.82 -6.95
CA TYR A 102 0.56 -9.12 -6.84
C TYR A 102 0.64 -7.82 -6.02
N GLU A 103 1.54 -7.74 -5.04
CA GLU A 103 1.76 -6.51 -4.28
C GLU A 103 2.49 -5.45 -5.10
N SER A 104 3.48 -5.84 -5.92
CA SER A 104 4.16 -4.94 -6.86
C SER A 104 3.17 -4.37 -7.89
N VAL A 105 2.27 -5.20 -8.41
CA VAL A 105 1.19 -4.76 -9.33
C VAL A 105 0.21 -3.82 -8.62
N ASN A 106 -0.15 -4.08 -7.36
CA ASN A 106 -1.01 -3.16 -6.62
C ASN A 106 -0.32 -1.80 -6.39
N ILE A 107 1.00 -1.78 -6.18
CA ILE A 107 1.77 -0.52 -6.08
C ILE A 107 1.73 0.23 -7.42
N LEU A 108 1.87 -0.45 -8.56
CA LEU A 108 1.69 0.18 -9.87
C LEU A 108 0.30 0.79 -10.04
N ARG A 109 -0.75 0.04 -9.66
CA ARG A 109 -2.12 0.55 -9.72
C ARG A 109 -2.28 1.83 -8.90
N LEU A 110 -1.77 1.84 -7.67
CA LEU A 110 -1.76 3.02 -6.81
C LEU A 110 -0.93 4.15 -7.43
N ALA A 111 0.20 3.85 -8.05
CA ALA A 111 1.02 4.83 -8.73
C ALA A 111 0.27 5.50 -9.88
N LYS A 112 -0.46 4.72 -10.69
CA LYS A 112 -1.28 5.25 -11.79
C LYS A 112 -2.41 6.16 -11.30
N GLU A 113 -3.04 5.83 -10.17
CA GLU A 113 -4.09 6.64 -9.56
C GLU A 113 -3.56 7.96 -8.98
N ASN A 114 -2.25 8.04 -8.67
CA ASN A 114 -1.63 9.25 -8.15
C ASN A 114 -1.25 10.21 -9.28
N LYS A 115 -1.93 11.36 -9.32
CA LYS A 115 -1.64 12.46 -10.26
C LYS A 115 -0.25 13.10 -10.09
N ASN A 116 0.44 12.78 -8.99
CA ASN A 116 1.74 13.35 -8.64
C ASN A 116 2.92 12.64 -9.34
N ILE A 117 2.71 11.64 -10.19
CA ILE A 117 3.78 10.86 -10.83
C ILE A 117 3.86 11.21 -12.32
N ALA A 118 5.07 11.35 -12.86
CA ALA A 118 5.21 11.64 -14.28
C ALA A 118 4.75 10.43 -15.09
N PRO A 119 4.27 10.64 -16.32
CA PRO A 119 4.11 9.55 -17.27
C PRO A 119 5.42 8.78 -17.51
N ALA A 120 6.57 9.48 -17.51
CA ALA A 120 7.90 8.87 -17.67
C ALA A 120 8.31 8.02 -16.45
N ASP A 121 8.25 8.59 -15.24
CA ASP A 121 8.52 7.89 -13.97
C ASP A 121 7.61 6.65 -13.80
N PHE A 122 6.36 6.75 -14.26
CA PHE A 122 5.42 5.63 -14.27
C PHE A 122 5.84 4.54 -15.26
N ALA A 123 6.35 4.89 -16.44
CA ALA A 123 6.85 3.93 -17.42
C ALA A 123 8.07 3.14 -16.88
N ASP A 124 8.95 3.81 -16.14
CA ASP A 124 10.10 3.17 -15.49
C ASP A 124 9.69 2.25 -14.35
N LEU A 125 8.68 2.64 -13.56
CA LEU A 125 8.10 1.75 -12.55
C LEU A 125 7.41 0.54 -13.22
N ARG A 126 6.70 0.77 -14.32
CA ARG A 126 6.01 -0.29 -15.08
C ARG A 126 7.02 -1.32 -15.59
N SER A 127 8.09 -0.91 -16.26
CA SER A 127 9.13 -1.82 -16.74
C SER A 127 9.82 -2.55 -15.59
N ALA A 128 10.09 -1.87 -14.48
CA ALA A 128 10.68 -2.48 -13.30
C ALA A 128 9.81 -3.59 -12.68
N VAL A 129 8.48 -3.45 -12.73
CA VAL A 129 7.56 -4.47 -12.20
C VAL A 129 7.28 -5.56 -13.22
N ILE A 130 7.02 -5.19 -14.48
CA ILE A 130 6.61 -6.13 -15.52
C ILE A 130 7.81 -6.91 -16.08
N ASP A 131 8.86 -6.21 -16.52
CA ASP A 131 9.98 -6.82 -17.25
C ASP A 131 11.00 -7.45 -16.29
N SER A 132 11.14 -6.87 -15.09
CA SER A 132 12.12 -7.31 -14.09
C SER A 132 11.52 -8.06 -12.90
N ALA A 133 10.19 -8.24 -12.87
CA ALA A 133 9.45 -8.90 -11.79
C ALA A 133 9.91 -8.50 -10.37
N LYS A 134 10.26 -7.23 -10.15
CA LYS A 134 10.88 -6.78 -8.90
C LYS A 134 9.99 -7.01 -7.68
N GLU A 135 10.66 -7.33 -6.57
CA GLU A 135 10.03 -7.57 -5.28
C GLU A 135 9.31 -6.31 -4.75
N PRO A 136 8.20 -6.46 -4.01
CA PRO A 136 7.37 -5.34 -3.55
C PRO A 136 8.13 -4.30 -2.73
N LYS A 137 9.19 -4.72 -2.02
CA LYS A 137 10.04 -3.81 -1.23
C LYS A 137 10.81 -2.84 -2.13
N GLU A 138 11.36 -3.32 -3.23
CA GLU A 138 12.14 -2.50 -4.17
C GLU A 138 11.24 -1.54 -4.92
N VAL A 139 10.11 -2.04 -5.42
CA VAL A 139 9.09 -1.23 -6.11
C VAL A 139 8.57 -0.13 -5.19
N LYS A 140 8.31 -0.44 -3.91
CA LYS A 140 7.91 0.54 -2.90
C LYS A 140 9.01 1.57 -2.62
N ALA A 141 10.27 1.16 -2.61
CA ALA A 141 11.40 2.06 -2.42
C ALA A 141 11.58 3.00 -3.63
N GLN A 142 11.48 2.47 -4.86
CA GLN A 142 11.51 3.25 -6.09
C GLN A 142 10.34 4.23 -6.16
N TYR A 143 9.12 3.77 -5.88
CA TYR A 143 7.93 4.59 -5.80
C TYR A 143 8.06 5.73 -4.77
N ARG A 144 8.61 5.43 -3.58
CA ARG A 144 8.90 6.45 -2.56
C ARG A 144 9.97 7.44 -3.01
N LYS A 145 11.03 6.99 -3.69
CA LYS A 145 12.05 7.88 -4.24
C LYS A 145 11.45 8.83 -5.26
N LEU A 146 10.65 8.34 -6.21
CA LEU A 146 9.97 9.16 -7.22
C LEU A 146 9.00 10.17 -6.59
N LEU A 147 8.32 9.77 -5.52
CA LEU A 147 7.51 10.69 -4.71
C LEU A 147 8.35 11.70 -3.94
N SER A 148 9.48 11.32 -3.35
CA SER A 148 10.37 12.23 -2.61
C SER A 148 11.16 13.17 -3.52
N ASP A 149 11.49 12.74 -4.74
CA ASP A 149 12.17 13.56 -5.75
C ASP A 149 11.21 14.61 -6.33
N ARG A 150 9.89 14.38 -6.25
CA ARG A 150 8.84 15.35 -6.61
C ARG A 150 8.28 16.13 -5.41
N GLU A 151 8.24 15.52 -4.22
CA GLU A 151 8.23 16.20 -2.92
C GLU A 151 9.63 16.78 -2.67
N VAL A 152 10.16 17.56 -3.61
CA VAL A 152 10.87 18.77 -3.21
C VAL A 152 9.84 19.57 -2.42
N LYS A 153 9.67 19.22 -1.14
CA LYS A 153 9.03 20.07 -0.14
C LYS A 153 9.64 21.42 -0.41
N ASP A 154 8.78 22.37 -0.75
CA ASP A 154 9.15 23.74 -1.05
C ASP A 154 10.32 24.13 -0.12
N PRO A 155 11.46 24.63 -0.60
CA PRO A 155 12.64 24.89 0.25
C PRO A 155 12.27 25.65 1.54
N VAL A 156 11.18 26.43 1.48
CA VAL A 156 10.53 27.12 2.59
C VAL A 156 9.95 26.17 3.66
N GLU A 157 9.30 25.07 3.29
CA GLU A 157 8.62 24.14 4.20
C GLU A 157 9.59 23.18 4.90
N VAL A 158 10.66 22.76 4.22
CA VAL A 158 11.79 22.07 4.86
C VAL A 158 12.51 23.00 5.84
N ARG A 159 12.73 24.27 5.45
CA ARG A 159 13.31 25.29 6.35
C ARG A 159 12.40 25.53 7.55
N LYS A 160 11.08 25.64 7.36
CA LYS A 160 10.09 25.81 8.44
C LYS A 160 10.09 24.62 9.40
N THR A 161 10.05 23.38 8.89
CA THR A 161 10.07 22.18 9.73
C THR A 161 11.38 22.03 10.51
N ARG A 162 12.53 22.31 9.88
CA ARG A 162 13.84 22.32 10.57
C ARG A 162 13.93 23.44 11.61
N ARG A 163 13.46 24.64 11.28
CA ARG A 163 13.38 25.79 12.20
C ARG A 163 12.51 25.44 13.41
N ASN A 164 11.31 24.90 13.18
CA ASN A 164 10.37 24.54 14.23
C ASN A 164 10.91 23.40 15.11
N ALA A 165 11.63 22.43 14.53
CA ALA A 165 12.32 21.39 15.29
C ALA A 165 13.45 21.96 16.17
N ALA A 166 14.22 22.93 15.66
CA ALA A 166 15.27 23.61 16.44
C ALA A 166 14.67 24.44 17.60
N ILE A 167 13.59 25.18 17.34
CA ILE A 167 12.88 25.96 18.37
C ILE A 167 12.32 25.05 19.47
N LYS A 168 11.70 23.92 19.11
CA LYS A 168 11.21 22.93 20.10
C LYS A 168 12.33 22.38 20.99
N ARG A 169 13.49 22.05 20.41
CA ARG A 169 14.66 21.60 21.19
C ARG A 169 15.16 22.68 22.15
N LEU A 170 15.23 23.93 21.71
CA LEU A 170 15.62 25.05 22.57
C LEU A 170 14.65 25.23 23.74
N ILE A 171 13.34 25.15 23.50
CA ILE A 171 12.32 25.19 24.56
C ILE A 171 12.55 24.07 25.58
N THR A 172 12.80 22.83 25.12
CA THR A 172 13.07 21.71 26.02
C THR A 172 14.33 21.91 26.84
N ILE A 173 15.41 22.45 26.25
CA ILE A 173 16.65 22.74 26.98
C ILE A 173 16.38 23.83 28.05
N LEU A 174 15.71 24.91 27.68
CA LEU A 174 15.37 25.99 28.61
C LEU A 174 14.50 25.49 29.78
N ASP A 175 13.52 24.61 29.51
CA ASP A 175 12.70 24.00 30.56
C ASP A 175 13.54 23.13 31.51
N ASN A 176 14.42 22.28 30.96
CA ASN A 176 15.28 21.42 31.77
C ASN A 176 16.24 22.24 32.63
N THR A 177 16.91 23.25 32.05
CA THR A 177 17.83 24.12 32.79
C THR A 177 17.11 24.97 33.84
N LYS A 178 15.89 25.45 33.56
CA LYS A 178 15.06 26.14 34.54
C LYS A 178 14.73 25.23 35.73
N HIS A 179 14.36 23.98 35.47
CA HIS A 179 14.06 23.01 36.51
C HIS A 179 15.30 22.69 37.36
N GLU A 180 16.46 22.48 36.73
CA GLU A 180 17.73 22.24 37.45
C GLU A 180 18.10 23.43 38.34
N LEU A 181 18.12 24.64 37.78
CA LEU A 181 18.57 25.85 38.50
C LEU A 181 17.54 26.37 39.53
N GLY A 182 16.25 26.12 39.31
CA GLY A 182 15.18 26.43 40.25
C GLY A 182 15.17 25.48 41.46
N ASN A 183 15.47 24.20 41.24
CA ASN A 183 15.58 23.22 42.35
C ASN A 183 16.76 23.56 43.27
N GLU A 184 17.89 23.98 42.70
CA GLU A 184 19.10 24.32 43.46
C GLU A 184 19.08 25.77 44.02
N HIS A 185 18.02 26.55 43.77
CA HIS A 185 17.89 27.97 44.17
C HIS A 185 19.09 28.85 43.76
N LEU A 186 19.79 28.47 42.69
CA LEU A 186 21.02 29.14 42.25
C LEU A 186 20.76 30.42 41.45
N LEU A 187 19.51 30.64 41.02
CA LEU A 187 19.11 31.81 40.26
C LEU A 187 18.01 32.61 41.00
N PRO A 188 18.15 33.95 41.04
CA PRO A 188 17.05 34.83 41.44
C PRO A 188 15.78 34.65 40.59
N ASP A 189 14.62 34.81 41.22
CA ASP A 189 13.29 34.63 40.60
C ASP A 189 13.05 35.50 39.36
N TYR A 190 13.73 36.64 39.25
CA TYR A 190 13.61 37.50 38.07
C TYR A 190 14.21 36.85 36.81
N LEU A 191 15.26 36.05 36.94
CA LEU A 191 15.87 35.31 35.82
C LEU A 191 15.01 34.13 35.40
N LEU A 192 14.39 33.44 36.36
CA LEU A 192 13.43 32.37 36.08
C LEU A 192 12.21 32.89 35.29
N LYS A 193 11.71 34.08 35.62
CA LYS A 193 10.66 34.76 34.84
C LYS A 193 11.12 35.12 33.43
N GLN A 194 12.36 35.58 33.25
CA GLN A 194 12.89 35.88 31.91
C GLN A 194 13.01 34.64 31.03
N ILE A 195 13.32 33.47 31.60
CA ILE A 195 13.34 32.19 30.87
C ILE A 195 11.92 31.82 30.40
N ASP A 196 10.90 32.02 31.24
CA ASP A 196 9.50 31.78 30.86
C ASP A 196 9.03 32.72 29.74
N ASP A 197 9.40 33.99 29.81
CA ASP A 197 9.07 34.97 28.77
C ASP A 197 9.74 34.62 27.43
N LEU A 198 11.01 34.16 27.46
CA LEU A 198 11.72 33.69 26.27
C LEU A 198 11.09 32.43 25.69
N LYS A 199 10.69 31.48 26.54
CA LYS A 199 9.96 30.28 26.12
C LYS A 199 8.66 30.63 25.42
N LYS A 200 7.87 31.54 25.99
CA LYS A 200 6.59 31.97 25.42
C LYS A 200 6.79 32.60 24.04
N LYS A 201 7.75 33.52 23.91
CA LYS A 201 8.10 34.12 22.61
C LYS A 201 8.56 33.08 21.57
N LEU A 202 9.27 32.04 21.98
CA LEU A 202 9.68 30.94 21.09
C LEU A 202 8.49 30.04 20.71
N GLN A 203 7.52 29.84 21.60
CA GLN A 203 6.28 29.14 21.29
C GLN A 203 5.41 29.91 20.30
N ASP A 204 5.31 31.24 20.46
CA ASP A 204 4.59 32.12 19.52
C ASP A 204 5.20 32.11 18.10
N GLN A 205 6.47 31.68 17.94
CA GLN A 205 7.12 31.52 16.63
C GLN A 205 6.88 30.14 15.99
N LEU A 206 6.24 29.22 16.71
CA LEU A 206 5.86 27.89 16.22
C LEU A 206 4.44 27.84 15.66
N GLU A 207 3.56 28.76 16.09
CA GLU A 207 2.24 29.03 15.50
C GLU A 207 2.36 29.80 14.17
#